data_AF-A0A7T5JQT0-F1
#
_entry.id   AF-A0A7T5JQT0-F1
#
_cell.length_a   1.000
_cell.length_b   1.000
_cell.length_c   1.000
_cell.angle_alpha   90.00
_cell.angle_beta   90.00
_cell.angle_gamma   90.00
#
_symmetry.space_group_name_H-M   'P 1'
#
loop_
_entity.id
_entity.type
_entity.pdbx_description
1 polymer ?
#
loop_
_entity_poly.entity_id
_entity_poly.type
_entity_poly.pdbx_seq_one_letter_code
_entity_poly.pdbx_strand_id
1 'polypeptide(L)'
;MEENHVAFISNPDFSGWASFQYTVTDDGITNNSPKPESATAQARFYVGDTEAPVTTLFGDNPAYILKGQTYSETGFMADDNEDGDLTGEVSVDGSVNHDRLGDYVLRYNVSDSSGNAATE
;
A
#
# COMPACT_ATOMS: atom_id res chain seq x y z
N MET A 1 11.78 -15.12 -33.66
CA MET A 1 11.95 -13.71 -33.25
C MET A 1 12.37 -13.78 -31.80
N GLU A 2 13.55 -13.26 -31.47
CA GLU A 2 14.03 -13.22 -30.09
C GLU A 2 13.23 -12.12 -29.38
N GLU A 3 12.46 -12.49 -28.35
CA GLU A 3 11.72 -11.49 -27.57
C GLU A 3 12.69 -10.79 -26.62
N ASN A 4 13.15 -9.61 -27.04
CA ASN A 4 13.95 -8.73 -26.20
C ASN A 4 13.05 -8.12 -25.12
N HIS A 5 13.10 -8.68 -23.91
CA HIS A 5 12.42 -8.12 -22.74
C HIS A 5 13.31 -7.07 -22.08
N VAL A 6 12.78 -5.87 -21.86
CA VAL A 6 13.38 -4.86 -20.98
C VAL A 6 12.64 -4.95 -19.64
N ALA A 7 13.34 -5.39 -18.60
CA ALA A 7 12.79 -5.45 -17.25
C ALA A 7 13.05 -4.11 -16.53
N PHE A 8 11.99 -3.52 -15.99
CA PHE A 8 12.06 -2.42 -15.03
C PHE A 8 11.66 -2.96 -13.66
N ILE A 9 12.55 -2.86 -12.68
CA ILE A 9 12.32 -3.29 -11.31
C ILE A 9 12.39 -2.04 -10.44
N SER A 10 11.25 -1.62 -9.89
CA SER A 10 11.21 -0.53 -8.92
C SER A 10 11.74 -0.99 -7.56
N ASN A 11 11.93 -0.02 -6.65
CA ASN A 11 12.12 -0.37 -5.25
C ASN A 11 10.86 -1.09 -4.73
N PRO A 12 11.00 -1.92 -3.66
CA PRO A 12 9.85 -2.34 -2.87
C PRO A 12 8.97 -1.16 -2.50
N ASP A 13 7.67 -1.40 -2.44
CA ASP A 13 6.64 -0.45 -1.98
C ASP A 13 6.55 0.84 -2.83
N PHE A 14 7.03 0.78 -4.08
CA PHE A 14 6.87 1.89 -5.03
C PHE A 14 5.45 1.94 -5.58
N SER A 15 4.76 3.03 -5.29
CA SER A 15 3.55 3.50 -5.97
C SER A 15 3.89 4.72 -6.84
N GLY A 16 3.13 4.93 -7.91
CA GLY A 16 3.22 6.14 -8.74
C GLY A 16 3.80 5.94 -10.14
N TRP A 17 4.25 7.06 -10.73
CA TRP A 17 4.69 7.08 -12.13
C TRP A 17 6.15 6.66 -12.28
N ALA A 18 6.37 5.52 -12.95
CA ALA A 18 7.70 5.08 -13.38
C ALA A 18 7.95 5.46 -14.86
N SER A 19 9.19 5.79 -15.20
CA SER A 19 9.58 5.97 -16.60
C SER A 19 11.03 5.56 -16.85
N PHE A 20 11.29 5.07 -18.06
CA PHE A 20 12.64 4.85 -18.56
C PHE A 20 12.74 5.30 -20.02
N GLN A 21 13.94 5.67 -20.44
CA GLN A 21 14.26 5.91 -21.84
C GLN A 21 14.96 4.67 -22.40
N TYR A 22 14.62 4.30 -23.62
CA TYR A 22 15.32 3.25 -24.36
C TYR A 22 15.73 3.78 -25.73
N THR A 23 16.88 3.29 -26.19
CA THR A 23 17.44 3.62 -27.51
C THR A 23 17.53 2.35 -28.32
N VAL A 24 16.99 2.38 -29.53
CA VAL A 24 17.20 1.35 -30.54
C VAL A 24 18.28 1.86 -31.48
N THR A 25 19.31 1.05 -31.71
CA THR A 25 20.40 1.35 -32.65
C THR A 25 20.42 0.31 -33.75
N ASP A 26 20.37 0.77 -34.99
CA ASP A 26 20.71 0.01 -36.19
C ASP A 26 22.21 0.22 -36.46
N ASP A 27 23.00 -0.85 -36.48
CA ASP A 27 24.45 -0.82 -36.73
C ASP A 27 24.81 -0.87 -38.22
N GLY A 28 23.90 -0.38 -39.06
CA GLY A 28 23.94 -0.48 -40.51
C GLY A 28 25.23 0.03 -41.16
N ILE A 29 25.50 -0.50 -42.35
CA ILE A 29 26.62 -0.10 -43.22
C ILE A 29 26.03 0.49 -44.50
N THR A 30 26.47 1.70 -44.87
CA THR A 30 26.11 2.32 -46.16
C THR A 30 27.38 2.55 -46.97
N ASN A 31 27.44 2.04 -48.21
CA ASN A 31 28.61 2.14 -49.09
C ASN A 31 29.91 1.65 -48.44
N ASN A 32 29.87 0.48 -47.79
CA ASN A 32 31.01 -0.12 -47.07
C ASN A 32 31.57 0.73 -45.92
N SER A 33 30.90 1.81 -45.53
CA SER A 33 31.21 2.60 -44.35
C SER A 33 30.18 2.32 -43.25
N PRO A 34 30.60 2.08 -42.00
CA PRO A 34 29.69 2.06 -40.87
C PRO A 34 28.89 3.37 -40.82
N LYS A 35 27.57 3.24 -40.73
CA LYS A 35 26.62 4.36 -40.60
C LYS A 35 25.51 3.96 -39.64
N PRO A 36 25.81 3.84 -38.33
CA PRO A 36 24.80 3.49 -37.36
C PRO A 36 23.73 4.60 -37.25
N GLU A 37 22.48 4.22 -37.04
CA GLU A 37 21.37 5.12 -36.76
C GLU A 37 20.71 4.74 -35.44
N SER A 38 20.27 5.73 -34.67
CA SER A 38 19.64 5.50 -33.37
C SER A 38 18.35 6.31 -33.23
N ALA A 39 17.37 5.75 -32.54
CA ALA A 39 16.15 6.43 -32.12
C ALA A 39 15.90 6.18 -30.63
N THR A 40 15.45 7.20 -29.92
CA THR A 40 15.14 7.15 -28.48
C THR A 40 13.65 7.35 -28.25
N ALA A 41 13.08 6.58 -27.33
CA ALA A 41 11.71 6.76 -26.86
C ALA A 41 11.64 6.66 -25.32
N GLN A 42 10.57 7.20 -24.75
CA GLN A 42 10.25 7.09 -23.33
C GLN A 42 9.07 6.13 -23.15
N ALA A 43 9.23 5.17 -22.23
CA ALA A 43 8.13 4.37 -21.71
C ALA A 43 7.72 4.93 -20.34
N ARG A 44 6.41 5.04 -20.08
CA ARG A 44 5.85 5.56 -18.82
C ARG A 44 4.72 4.66 -18.35
N PHE A 45 4.73 4.30 -17.07
CA PHE A 45 3.78 3.39 -16.44
C PHE A 45 3.32 3.95 -15.10
N TYR A 46 2.09 3.64 -14.70
CA TYR A 46 1.61 3.89 -13.35
C TYR A 46 1.60 2.56 -12.59
N VAL A 47 2.27 2.53 -11.45
CA VAL A 47 2.25 1.43 -10.50
C VAL A 47 1.27 1.81 -9.40
N GLY A 48 0.21 1.02 -9.23
CA GLY A 48 -0.75 1.24 -8.15
C GLY A 48 -0.12 0.92 -6.80
N ASP A 49 -0.60 1.59 -5.77
CA ASP A 49 -0.32 1.18 -4.41
C ASP A 49 -1.03 -0.15 -4.10
N THR A 50 -0.35 -0.97 -3.30
CA THR A 50 -0.76 -2.32 -2.90
C THR A 50 -0.47 -2.61 -1.43
N GLU A 51 0.15 -1.67 -0.72
CA GLU A 51 0.35 -1.79 0.72
C GLU A 51 -0.97 -1.47 1.42
N ALA A 52 -1.23 -2.11 2.56
CA ALA A 52 -2.46 -1.88 3.31
C ALA A 52 -2.17 -1.05 4.55
N PRO A 53 -3.15 -0.27 5.04
CA PRO A 53 -3.00 0.48 6.27
C PRO A 53 -2.67 -0.42 7.46
N VAL A 54 -1.82 0.07 8.35
CA VAL A 54 -1.49 -0.59 9.61
C VAL A 54 -2.27 0.04 10.74
N THR A 55 -3.16 -0.73 11.37
CA THR A 55 -3.89 -0.30 12.56
C THR A 55 -3.13 -0.70 13.83
N THR A 56 -2.92 0.25 14.74
CA THR A 56 -2.30 0.02 16.05
C THR A 56 -3.29 0.39 17.15
N LEU A 57 -3.71 -0.60 17.94
CA LEU A 57 -4.52 -0.38 19.15
C LEU A 57 -3.61 0.02 20.32
N PHE A 58 -3.98 1.04 21.07
CA PHE A 58 -3.28 1.42 22.29
C PHE A 58 -3.84 0.65 23.48
N GLY A 59 -3.01 0.37 24.49
CA GLY A 59 -3.44 -0.33 25.70
C GLY A 59 -3.46 -1.86 25.57
N ASP A 60 -4.11 -2.51 26.53
CA ASP A 60 -4.12 -3.97 26.62
C ASP A 60 -5.10 -4.58 25.61
N ASN A 61 -4.64 -5.62 24.91
CA ASN A 61 -5.49 -6.47 24.07
C ASN A 61 -5.20 -7.95 24.36
N PRO A 62 -6.09 -8.69 25.03
CA PRO A 62 -7.42 -8.26 25.49
C PRO A 62 -7.37 -7.34 26.73
N ALA A 63 -8.30 -6.39 26.80
CA ALA A 63 -8.52 -5.57 27.99
C ALA A 63 -9.48 -6.26 28.98
N TYR A 64 -9.21 -6.13 30.28
CA TYR A 64 -10.05 -6.68 31.34
C TYR A 64 -10.69 -5.58 32.18
N ILE A 65 -12.01 -5.62 32.33
CA ILE A 65 -12.77 -4.71 33.20
C ILE A 65 -13.63 -5.50 34.18
N LEU A 66 -13.85 -4.93 35.37
CA LEU A 66 -14.77 -5.52 36.35
C LEU A 66 -16.23 -5.22 35.97
N LYS A 67 -17.15 -6.10 36.35
CA LYS A 67 -18.59 -5.88 36.16
C LYS A 67 -19.04 -4.54 36.74
N GLY A 68 -19.76 -3.75 35.95
CA GLY A 68 -20.26 -2.43 36.31
C GLY A 68 -19.23 -1.30 36.21
N GLN A 69 -17.99 -1.58 35.77
CA GLN A 69 -17.03 -0.53 35.40
C GLN A 69 -17.24 -0.14 33.94
N THR A 70 -17.19 1.16 33.66
CA THR A 70 -17.24 1.66 32.28
C THR A 70 -16.01 1.22 31.50
N TYR A 71 -16.23 0.67 30.30
CA TYR A 71 -15.17 0.50 29.32
C TYR A 71 -14.80 1.88 28.73
N SER A 72 -13.53 2.23 28.77
CA SER A 72 -12.99 3.41 28.09
C SER A 72 -12.04 2.95 27.02
N GLU A 73 -12.27 3.37 25.78
CA GLU A 73 -11.35 3.13 24.68
C GLU A 73 -10.01 3.82 24.99
N THR A 74 -8.92 3.09 24.84
CA THR A 74 -7.55 3.56 25.06
C THR A 74 -6.99 4.26 23.83
N GLY A 75 -7.70 4.16 22.71
CA GLY A 75 -7.41 4.82 21.44
C GLY A 75 -6.68 3.90 20.49
N PHE A 76 -6.58 4.35 19.25
CA PHE A 76 -5.92 3.65 18.16
C PHE A 76 -5.34 4.67 17.17
N MET A 77 -4.44 4.22 16.32
CA MET A 77 -4.03 4.92 15.10
C MET A 77 -4.12 3.98 13.91
N ALA A 78 -4.27 4.54 12.72
CA ALA A 78 -4.09 3.85 11.47
C ALA A 78 -3.24 4.70 10.54
N ASP A 79 -2.16 4.13 10.01
CA ASP A 79 -1.26 4.82 9.09
C ASP A 79 -1.04 3.95 7.84
N ASP A 80 -0.96 4.63 6.71
CA ASP A 80 -0.65 4.06 5.40
C ASP A 80 0.59 4.76 4.79
N ASN A 81 1.32 4.06 3.92
CA ASN A 81 2.57 4.56 3.34
C ASN A 81 2.34 5.70 2.31
N GLU A 82 1.22 5.68 1.58
CA GLU A 82 0.87 6.65 0.54
C GLU A 82 -0.18 7.65 1.05
N ASP A 83 -1.18 7.18 1.79
CA ASP A 83 -2.28 8.03 2.30
C ASP A 83 -1.96 8.72 3.63
N GLY A 84 -0.97 8.24 4.39
CA GLY A 84 -0.59 8.80 5.68
C GLY A 84 -1.56 8.43 6.81
N ASP A 85 -1.91 9.40 7.67
CA ASP A 85 -2.75 9.15 8.85
C ASP A 85 -4.23 8.97 8.45
N LEU A 86 -4.69 7.73 8.56
CA LEU A 86 -6.06 7.28 8.31
C LEU A 86 -6.86 7.05 9.61
N THR A 87 -6.34 7.48 10.77
CA THR A 87 -6.99 7.24 12.08
C THR A 87 -8.43 7.75 12.14
N GLY A 88 -8.71 8.87 11.47
CA GLY A 88 -10.05 9.46 11.38
C GLY A 88 -11.03 8.69 10.49
N GLU A 89 -10.55 7.77 9.67
CA GLU A 89 -11.34 6.98 8.73
C GLU A 89 -11.66 5.56 9.25
N VAL A 90 -11.11 5.19 10.40
CA VAL A 90 -11.36 3.89 11.03
C VAL A 90 -12.82 3.77 11.47
N SER A 91 -13.50 2.75 10.96
CA SER A 91 -14.80 2.29 11.43
C SER A 91 -14.62 1.33 12.60
N VAL A 92 -15.34 1.58 13.71
CA VAL A 92 -15.35 0.71 14.89
C VAL A 92 -16.70 0.02 15.03
N ASP A 93 -16.70 -1.30 14.91
CA ASP A 93 -17.89 -2.14 15.02
C ASP A 93 -17.87 -2.97 16.31
N GLY A 94 -19.02 -3.07 16.96
CA GLY A 94 -19.19 -3.80 18.22
C GLY A 94 -19.58 -2.89 19.39
N SER A 95 -19.85 -3.52 20.53
CA SER A 95 -20.22 -2.80 21.75
C SER A 95 -19.91 -3.63 22.99
N VAL A 96 -19.46 -2.98 24.05
CA VAL A 96 -19.20 -3.62 25.34
C VAL A 96 -20.36 -3.36 26.30
N ASN A 97 -21.00 -4.42 26.80
CA ASN A 97 -21.99 -4.32 27.87
C ASN A 97 -21.36 -4.65 29.23
N HIS A 98 -20.97 -3.62 29.97
CA HIS A 98 -20.28 -3.79 31.25
C HIS A 98 -21.13 -4.38 32.39
N ASP A 99 -22.45 -4.42 32.23
CA ASP A 99 -23.36 -4.98 33.25
C ASP A 99 -23.50 -6.50 33.16
N ARG A 100 -22.96 -7.09 32.08
CA ARG A 100 -23.03 -8.52 31.82
C ARG A 100 -21.63 -9.10 31.64
N LEU A 101 -21.31 -10.12 32.44
CA LEU A 101 -20.08 -10.89 32.28
C LEU A 101 -20.06 -11.60 30.92
N GLY A 102 -18.91 -11.59 30.27
CA GLY A 102 -18.66 -12.23 28.98
C GLY A 102 -17.56 -11.53 28.22
N ASP A 103 -17.17 -12.12 27.10
CA ASP A 103 -16.21 -11.54 26.16
C ASP A 103 -16.97 -10.68 25.14
N TYR A 104 -16.42 -9.50 24.85
CA TYR A 104 -16.95 -8.57 23.86
C TYR A 104 -15.83 -8.28 22.86
N VAL A 105 -16.19 -8.26 21.58
CA VAL A 105 -15.24 -7.99 20.50
C VAL A 105 -15.58 -6.63 19.89
N LEU A 106 -14.57 -5.77 19.81
CA LEU A 106 -14.58 -4.57 18.99
C LEU A 106 -13.71 -4.83 17.75
N ARG A 107 -14.18 -4.39 16.60
CA ARG A 107 -13.55 -4.56 15.29
C ARG A 107 -13.18 -3.20 14.74
N TYR A 108 -11.93 -3.05 14.33
CA TYR A 108 -11.37 -1.81 13.80
C TYR A 108 -11.07 -2.02 12.33
N ASN A 109 -11.76 -1.29 11.45
CA ASN A 109 -11.66 -1.47 10.00
C ASN A 109 -11.33 -0.15 9.33
N VAL A 110 -10.37 -0.20 8.41
CA VAL A 110 -10.04 0.91 7.53
C VAL A 110 -9.50 0.36 6.21
N SER A 111 -9.68 1.12 5.15
CA SER A 111 -9.06 0.86 3.85
C SER A 111 -8.48 2.16 3.32
N ASP A 112 -7.38 2.06 2.59
CA ASP A 112 -6.77 3.23 1.94
C ASP A 112 -7.54 3.67 0.68
N SER A 113 -7.04 4.71 0.03
CA SER A 113 -7.64 5.27 -1.18
C SER A 113 -7.51 4.35 -2.41
N SER A 114 -6.55 3.42 -2.40
CA SER A 114 -6.33 2.39 -3.42
C SER A 114 -7.21 1.16 -3.22
N GLY A 115 -7.91 1.06 -2.08
CA GLY A 115 -8.81 -0.01 -1.72
C GLY A 115 -8.16 -1.19 -1.00
N ASN A 116 -6.92 -1.06 -0.52
CA ASN A 116 -6.33 -2.10 0.32
C ASN A 116 -6.89 -1.99 1.75
N ALA A 117 -7.29 -3.12 2.33
CA ALA A 117 -7.92 -3.17 3.64
C ALA A 117 -6.90 -3.55 4.71
N ALA A 118 -6.95 -2.86 5.86
CA ALA A 118 -6.17 -3.21 7.04
C ALA A 118 -6.49 -4.64 7.51
N THR A 119 -5.50 -5.29 8.11
CA THR A 119 -5.69 -6.61 8.73
C THR A 119 -6.31 -6.45 10.12
N GLU A 120 -7.41 -7.17 10.40
CA GLU A 120 -8.05 -7.31 11.73
C GLU A 120 -7.35 -8.32 12.65
#